data_AF-A0A940NDJ4-F1
#
_entry.id   AF-A0A940NDJ4-F1
#
_cell.length_a   1.000
_cell.length_b   1.000
_cell.length_c   1.000
_cell.angle_alpha   90.00
_cell.angle_beta   90.00
_cell.angle_gamma   90.00
#
_symmetry.space_group_name_H-M   'P 1'
#
loop_
_entity.id
_entity.type
_entity.pdbx_description
1 polymer ?
#
loop_
_entity_poly.entity_id
_entity_poly.type
_entity_poly.pdbx_seq_one_letter_code
_entity_poly.pdbx_strand_id
1 'polypeptide(L)'
;ITNVAAGLNATDAVNVSQLTSEDAKVNNVSNNLANLSNTVNNISTATGNITNIANYINNVQNGGGIKYFHANSTLADSVATGANAVAIGGNASATTANSVALGSNAVANSTTLGTAGFAPVGGTAISAS
;
A
#
# COMPACT_ATOMS: atom_id res chain seq x y z
N ILE A 1 -60.66 -23.48 -9.33
CA ILE A 1 -61.42 -22.22 -9.55
C ILE A 1 -60.86 -21.58 -10.80
N THR A 2 -61.69 -21.14 -11.74
CA THR A 2 -61.29 -20.48 -13.00
C THR A 2 -62.05 -19.15 -13.13
N ASN A 3 -61.58 -18.25 -14.00
CA ASN A 3 -62.20 -16.94 -14.29
C ASN A 3 -62.27 -15.95 -13.12
N VAL A 4 -61.24 -15.92 -12.27
CA VAL A 4 -61.14 -14.97 -11.14
C VAL A 4 -60.59 -13.63 -11.63
N ALA A 5 -61.38 -12.56 -11.51
CA ALA A 5 -60.93 -11.18 -11.74
C ALA A 5 -59.86 -10.79 -10.70
N ALA A 6 -59.03 -9.78 -11.01
CA ALA A 6 -58.04 -9.29 -10.05
C ALA A 6 -58.73 -8.73 -8.80
N GLY A 7 -58.25 -9.13 -7.61
CA GLY A 7 -58.78 -8.62 -6.34
C GLY A 7 -58.45 -7.14 -6.16
N LEU A 8 -59.42 -6.36 -5.65
CA LEU A 8 -59.27 -4.92 -5.39
C LEU A 8 -59.23 -4.62 -3.89
N ASN A 9 -60.05 -5.32 -3.10
CA ASN A 9 -60.11 -5.17 -1.65
C ASN A 9 -59.19 -6.19 -0.95
N ALA A 10 -58.81 -5.90 0.31
CA ALA A 10 -57.88 -6.75 1.06
C ALA A 10 -58.36 -8.19 1.33
N THR A 11 -59.67 -8.45 1.23
CA THR A 11 -60.28 -9.78 1.42
C THR A 11 -60.69 -10.45 0.11
N ASP A 12 -60.44 -9.81 -1.04
CA ASP A 12 -60.70 -10.42 -2.34
C ASP A 12 -59.67 -11.53 -2.59
N ALA A 13 -60.06 -12.53 -3.38
CA ALA A 13 -59.11 -13.56 -3.83
C ALA A 13 -58.07 -12.97 -4.80
N VAL A 14 -56.82 -13.45 -4.70
CA VAL A 14 -55.73 -13.10 -5.62
C VAL A 14 -55.81 -14.00 -6.86
N ASN A 15 -55.64 -13.43 -8.05
CA ASN A 15 -55.54 -14.19 -9.29
C ASN A 15 -54.08 -14.39 -9.75
N VAL A 16 -53.86 -15.21 -10.78
CA VAL A 16 -52.52 -15.54 -11.27
C VAL A 16 -51.77 -14.31 -11.80
N SER A 17 -52.43 -13.35 -12.44
CA SER A 17 -51.75 -12.15 -12.96
C SER A 17 -51.17 -11.24 -11.87
N GLN A 18 -51.85 -11.17 -10.71
CA GLN A 18 -51.33 -10.44 -9.55
C GLN A 18 -50.11 -11.15 -8.95
N LEU A 19 -50.18 -12.49 -8.86
CA LEU A 19 -49.06 -13.31 -8.39
C LEU A 19 -47.85 -13.22 -9.34
N THR A 20 -48.04 -13.28 -10.66
CA THR A 20 -46.94 -13.15 -11.63
C THR A 20 -46.33 -11.76 -11.66
N SER A 21 -47.13 -10.71 -11.37
CA SER A 21 -46.60 -9.35 -11.21
C SER A 21 -45.66 -9.25 -10.02
N GLU A 22 -45.97 -9.92 -8.93
CA GLU A 22 -45.08 -10.00 -7.78
C GLU A 22 -43.87 -10.88 -8.06
N ASP A 23 -44.04 -12.01 -8.75
CA ASP A 23 -42.95 -12.88 -9.21
C ASP A 23 -41.91 -12.11 -10.05
N ALA A 24 -42.37 -11.21 -10.93
CA ALA A 24 -41.48 -10.33 -11.69
C ALA A 24 -40.64 -9.41 -10.78
N LYS A 25 -41.20 -8.88 -9.69
CA LYS A 25 -40.42 -8.08 -8.72
C LYS A 25 -39.41 -8.94 -7.96
N VAL A 26 -39.81 -10.14 -7.56
CA VAL A 26 -38.92 -11.12 -6.91
C VAL A 26 -37.75 -11.49 -7.83
N ASN A 27 -38.01 -11.73 -9.12
CA ASN A 27 -36.96 -11.98 -10.10
C ASN A 27 -35.99 -10.81 -10.25
N ASN A 28 -36.48 -9.57 -10.21
CA ASN A 28 -35.61 -8.38 -10.19
C ASN A 28 -34.74 -8.31 -8.92
N VAL A 29 -35.30 -8.63 -7.75
CA VAL A 29 -34.53 -8.71 -6.50
C VAL A 29 -33.43 -9.78 -6.59
N SER A 30 -33.75 -10.95 -7.13
CA SER A 30 -32.76 -12.02 -7.36
C SER A 30 -31.60 -11.57 -8.26
N ASN A 31 -31.90 -10.85 -9.34
CA ASN A 31 -30.87 -10.31 -10.23
C ASN A 31 -29.99 -9.26 -9.54
N ASN A 32 -30.61 -8.36 -8.76
CA ASN A 32 -29.87 -7.36 -7.99
C ASN A 32 -28.96 -8.00 -6.94
N LEU A 33 -29.43 -9.06 -6.26
CA LEU A 33 -28.63 -9.81 -5.30
C LEU A 33 -27.43 -10.51 -5.97
N ALA A 34 -27.62 -11.06 -7.16
CA ALA A 34 -26.52 -11.63 -7.93
C ALA A 34 -25.46 -10.57 -8.29
N ASN A 35 -25.89 -9.38 -8.71
CA ASN A 35 -24.98 -8.26 -8.98
C ASN A 35 -24.23 -7.82 -7.71
N LEU A 36 -24.94 -7.68 -6.58
CA LEU A 36 -24.31 -7.33 -5.30
C LEU A 36 -23.30 -8.39 -4.87
N SER A 37 -23.62 -9.67 -5.02
CA SER A 37 -22.70 -10.78 -4.73
C SER A 37 -21.40 -10.65 -5.54
N ASN A 38 -21.50 -10.32 -6.83
CA ASN A 38 -20.33 -10.07 -7.68
C ASN A 38 -19.51 -8.87 -7.18
N THR A 39 -20.16 -7.76 -6.82
CA THR A 39 -19.47 -6.59 -6.23
C THR A 39 -18.75 -6.95 -4.93
N VAL A 40 -19.39 -7.72 -4.04
CA VAL A 40 -18.79 -8.17 -2.78
C VAL A 40 -17.57 -9.06 -3.02
N ASN A 41 -17.64 -9.98 -3.99
CA ASN A 41 -16.49 -10.81 -4.36
C ASN A 41 -15.31 -9.97 -4.87
N ASN A 42 -15.58 -8.97 -5.72
CA ASN A 42 -14.55 -8.06 -6.21
C ASN A 42 -13.89 -7.25 -5.07
N ILE A 43 -14.69 -6.78 -4.10
CA ILE A 43 -14.19 -6.08 -2.91
C ILE A 43 -13.30 -6.99 -2.06
N SER A 44 -13.69 -8.25 -1.90
CA SER A 44 -12.90 -9.25 -1.17
C SER A 44 -11.51 -9.44 -1.81
N THR A 45 -11.46 -9.61 -3.14
CA THR A 45 -10.19 -9.70 -3.88
C THR A 45 -9.34 -8.43 -3.73
N ALA A 46 -9.94 -7.25 -3.86
CA ALA A 46 -9.23 -5.99 -3.71
C ALA A 46 -8.62 -5.83 -2.29
N THR A 47 -9.35 -6.24 -1.26
CA THR A 47 -8.88 -6.23 0.14
C THR A 47 -7.67 -7.15 0.35
N GLY A 48 -7.67 -8.33 -0.31
CA GLY A 48 -6.52 -9.23 -0.33
C GLY A 48 -5.28 -8.58 -0.97
N ASN A 49 -5.47 -7.89 -2.10
CA ASN A 49 -4.38 -7.17 -2.77
C ASN A 49 -3.82 -6.02 -1.91
N ILE A 50 -4.69 -5.26 -1.23
CA ILE A 50 -4.27 -4.18 -0.31
C ILE A 50 -3.43 -4.74 0.84
N THR A 51 -3.81 -5.89 1.40
CA THR A 51 -3.02 -6.56 2.44
C THR A 51 -1.61 -6.91 1.94
N ASN A 52 -1.49 -7.46 0.74
CA ASN A 52 -0.19 -7.78 0.14
C ASN A 52 0.67 -6.52 -0.07
N ILE A 53 0.08 -5.42 -0.53
CA ILE A 53 0.76 -4.13 -0.68
C ILE A 53 1.23 -3.59 0.67
N ALA A 54 0.37 -3.65 1.70
CA ALA A 54 0.71 -3.19 3.05
C ALA A 54 1.91 -3.97 3.62
N ASN A 55 1.95 -5.28 3.41
CA ASN A 55 3.08 -6.12 3.81
C ASN A 55 4.37 -5.74 3.06
N TYR A 56 4.28 -5.49 1.75
CA TYR A 56 5.43 -5.05 0.96
C TYR A 56 5.97 -3.69 1.44
N ILE A 57 5.09 -2.71 1.69
CA ILE A 57 5.47 -1.40 2.21
C ILE A 57 6.11 -1.52 3.59
N ASN A 58 5.55 -2.36 4.47
CA ASN A 58 6.11 -2.59 5.80
C ASN A 58 7.54 -3.15 5.70
N ASN A 59 7.79 -4.10 4.78
CA ASN A 59 9.13 -4.62 4.53
C ASN A 59 10.10 -3.53 4.04
N VAL A 60 9.66 -2.64 3.14
CA VAL A 60 10.50 -1.54 2.63
C VAL A 60 10.86 -0.55 3.75
N GLN A 61 9.91 -0.17 4.60
CA GLN A 61 10.14 0.79 5.69
C GLN A 61 11.01 0.23 6.83
N ASN A 62 10.96 -1.07 7.08
CA ASN A 62 11.69 -1.71 8.18
C ASN A 62 13.01 -2.36 7.73
N GLY A 63 13.66 -1.80 6.70
CA GLY A 63 15.02 -2.19 6.30
C GLY A 63 15.13 -3.38 5.33
N GLY A 64 14.01 -3.96 4.86
CA GLY A 64 14.03 -5.03 3.86
C GLY A 64 14.55 -4.59 2.48
N GLY A 65 14.51 -3.28 2.20
CA GLY A 65 15.03 -2.67 0.98
C GLY A 65 14.24 -3.02 -0.29
N ILE A 66 14.79 -2.64 -1.43
CA ILE A 66 14.27 -2.94 -2.78
C ILE A 66 15.41 -3.50 -3.64
N LYS A 67 15.09 -4.12 -4.77
CA LYS A 67 16.10 -4.61 -5.71
C LYS A 67 17.08 -3.47 -6.02
N TYR A 68 18.36 -3.68 -5.69
CA TYR A 68 19.48 -2.73 -5.82
C TYR A 68 19.72 -1.73 -4.67
N PHE A 69 18.83 -1.62 -3.68
CA PHE A 69 19.02 -0.77 -2.50
C PHE A 69 18.69 -1.55 -1.23
N HIS A 70 19.73 -2.00 -0.53
CA HIS A 70 19.61 -2.78 0.69
C HIS A 70 20.43 -2.16 1.82
N ALA A 71 19.83 -2.05 2.99
CA ALA A 71 20.50 -1.73 4.24
C ALA A 71 20.14 -2.82 5.25
N ASN A 72 21.04 -3.77 5.49
CA ASN A 72 20.82 -4.81 6.49
C ASN A 72 21.14 -4.25 7.88
N SER A 73 20.14 -3.73 8.59
CA SER A 73 20.31 -3.12 9.91
C SER A 73 19.03 -3.21 10.73
N THR A 74 19.20 -3.28 12.06
CA THR A 74 18.13 -3.14 13.06
C THR A 74 18.25 -1.84 13.86
N LEU A 75 19.19 -0.96 13.47
CA LEU A 75 19.38 0.34 14.11
C LEU A 75 18.24 1.30 13.74
N ALA A 76 18.21 2.46 14.40
CA ALA A 76 17.28 3.54 14.08
C ALA A 76 17.41 3.99 12.61
N ASP A 77 16.39 4.69 12.12
CA ASP A 77 16.38 5.26 10.78
C ASP A 77 17.52 6.28 10.59
N SER A 78 17.91 6.49 9.33
CA SER A 78 18.83 7.54 8.93
C SER A 78 18.20 8.93 9.09
N VAL A 79 19.03 9.95 9.30
CA VAL A 79 18.59 11.33 9.53
C VAL A 79 19.37 12.27 8.60
N ALA A 80 18.71 12.81 7.58
CA ALA A 80 19.25 13.81 6.67
C ALA A 80 18.59 15.18 6.93
N THR A 81 19.14 15.97 7.87
CA THR A 81 18.60 17.29 8.22
C THR A 81 19.31 18.45 7.51
N GLY A 82 20.49 18.20 6.93
CA GLY A 82 21.17 19.19 6.10
C GLY A 82 20.38 19.48 4.82
N ALA A 83 20.35 20.74 4.37
CA ALA A 83 19.70 21.10 3.11
C ALA A 83 20.32 20.33 1.93
N ASN A 84 19.52 19.63 1.13
CA ASN A 84 19.99 18.76 0.04
C ASN A 84 20.97 17.64 0.50
N ALA A 85 20.88 17.20 1.75
CA ALA A 85 21.71 16.12 2.26
C ALA A 85 21.14 14.73 1.94
N VAL A 86 21.99 13.72 1.99
CA VAL A 86 21.64 12.31 1.82
C VAL A 86 22.20 11.50 2.99
N ALA A 87 21.37 10.68 3.64
CA ALA A 87 21.80 9.72 4.64
C ALA A 87 21.36 8.32 4.21
N ILE A 88 22.30 7.37 4.19
CA ILE A 88 22.06 5.99 3.73
C ILE A 88 22.65 5.03 4.78
N GLY A 89 21.79 4.25 5.42
CA GLY A 89 22.17 3.23 6.42
C GLY A 89 21.62 3.51 7.81
N GLY A 90 21.56 2.46 8.65
CA GLY A 90 21.02 2.57 10.01
C GLY A 90 21.79 3.59 10.85
N ASN A 91 21.07 4.50 11.49
CA ASN A 91 21.61 5.58 12.32
C ASN A 91 22.61 6.51 11.58
N ALA A 92 22.60 6.55 10.24
CA ALA A 92 23.41 7.51 9.48
C ALA A 92 22.87 8.94 9.67
N SER A 93 23.74 9.94 9.85
CA SER A 93 23.36 11.32 10.15
C SER A 93 24.06 12.33 9.24
N ALA A 94 23.32 12.98 8.34
CA ALA A 94 23.82 14.02 7.44
C ALA A 94 23.18 15.37 7.80
N THR A 95 23.92 16.21 8.53
CA THR A 95 23.41 17.46 9.13
C THR A 95 23.92 18.73 8.45
N THR A 96 24.98 18.64 7.65
CA THR A 96 25.47 19.78 6.83
C THR A 96 24.75 19.84 5.49
N ALA A 97 24.54 21.04 4.94
CA ALA A 97 24.04 21.20 3.58
C ALA A 97 24.92 20.48 2.53
N ASN A 98 24.28 19.88 1.53
CA ASN A 98 24.90 19.14 0.42
C ASN A 98 25.78 17.95 0.86
N SER A 99 25.61 17.46 2.09
CA SER A 99 26.43 16.37 2.63
C SER A 99 25.86 14.98 2.36
N VAL A 100 26.72 13.96 2.40
CA VAL A 100 26.34 12.55 2.26
C VAL A 100 26.91 11.76 3.43
N ALA A 101 26.04 11.17 4.25
CA ALA A 101 26.41 10.15 5.23
C ALA A 101 26.07 8.78 4.66
N LEU A 102 27.08 7.96 4.36
CA LEU A 102 26.92 6.64 3.75
C LEU A 102 27.52 5.55 4.65
N GLY A 103 26.67 4.68 5.17
CA GLY A 103 27.03 3.59 6.07
C GLY A 103 26.37 3.69 7.45
N SER A 104 26.35 2.56 8.16
CA SER A 104 25.80 2.51 9.53
C SER A 104 26.56 3.45 10.46
N ASN A 105 25.86 4.29 11.21
CA ASN A 105 26.45 5.31 12.12
C ASN A 105 27.37 6.35 11.43
N ALA A 106 27.36 6.45 10.10
CA ALA A 106 28.13 7.48 9.41
C ALA A 106 27.60 8.88 9.78
N VAL A 107 28.50 9.84 10.01
CA VAL A 107 28.14 11.21 10.37
C VAL A 107 28.77 12.19 9.39
N ALA A 108 27.95 13.01 8.73
CA ALA A 108 28.36 14.10 7.87
C ALA A 108 27.83 15.42 8.46
N ASN A 109 28.61 16.02 9.37
CA ASN A 109 28.25 17.22 10.13
C ASN A 109 29.31 18.34 10.08
N SER A 110 30.36 18.16 9.26
CA SER A 110 31.38 19.20 9.06
C SER A 110 30.87 20.24 8.05
N THR A 111 31.03 21.53 8.36
CA THR A 111 30.66 22.66 7.47
C THR A 111 31.65 22.89 6.33
N THR A 112 32.82 22.25 6.40
CA THR A 112 33.88 22.31 5.38
C THR A 112 34.38 20.90 5.11
N LEU A 113 34.37 20.49 3.84
CA LEU A 113 35.16 19.34 3.37
C LEU A 113 36.63 19.75 3.43
N GLY A 114 37.26 19.68 4.62
CA GLY A 114 38.69 20.00 4.78
C GLY A 114 39.61 19.08 3.95
N THR A 115 39.08 17.94 3.50
CA THR A 115 39.72 16.95 2.65
C THR A 115 38.64 16.38 1.70
N ALA A 116 38.97 16.27 0.41
CA ALA A 116 38.13 15.54 -0.54
C ALA A 116 37.93 14.11 -0.03
N GLY A 117 36.71 13.56 -0.14
CA GLY A 117 36.40 12.18 0.30
C GLY A 117 37.28 11.11 -0.36
N PHE A 118 38.06 11.48 -1.38
CA PHE A 118 39.16 10.72 -1.93
C PHE A 118 40.22 11.67 -2.54
N ALA A 119 41.44 11.67 -2.00
CA ALA A 119 42.60 12.33 -2.60
C ALA A 119 43.90 11.56 -2.28
N PRO A 120 44.26 10.50 -3.03
CA PRO A 120 45.53 9.84 -2.84
C PRO A 120 46.65 10.65 -3.49
N VAL A 121 47.62 11.09 -2.70
CA VAL A 121 48.93 11.48 -3.23
C VAL A 121 49.77 10.21 -3.31
N GLY A 122 49.61 9.46 -4.40
CA GLY A 122 50.55 8.40 -4.80
C GLY A 122 50.18 6.93 -4.51
N GLY A 123 49.00 6.57 -4.01
CA GLY A 123 48.64 5.15 -3.83
C GLY A 123 47.23 4.86 -3.28
N THR A 124 46.75 3.65 -3.56
CA THR A 124 45.37 3.16 -3.74
C THR A 124 44.37 3.35 -2.59
N ALA A 125 43.08 3.42 -2.95
CA ALA A 125 41.91 3.49 -2.08
C ALA A 125 41.92 2.47 -0.92
N ILE A 126 41.28 2.86 0.18
CA ILE A 126 41.19 2.15 1.47
C ILE A 126 40.81 0.67 1.26
N SER A 127 41.70 -0.24 1.66
CA SER A 127 41.35 -1.64 1.92
C SER A 127 40.46 -1.67 3.16
N ALA A 128 39.18 -2.01 3.01
CA ALA A 128 38.43 -2.56 4.12
C ALA A 128 39.06 -3.92 4.48
N SER A 129 39.22 -4.19 5.78
CA SER A 129 39.76 -5.45 6.32
C SER A 129 38.94 -6.66 5.92
#